data_AF-A0A0C9TKH7-F1
#
_entry.id   AF-A0A0C9TKH7-F1
#
_cell.length_a   1.000
_cell.length_b   1.000
_cell.length_c   1.000
_cell.angle_alpha   90.00
_cell.angle_beta   90.00
_cell.angle_gamma   90.00
#
_symmetry.space_group_name_H-M   'P 1'
#
loop_
_entity.id
_entity.type
_entity.pdbx_description
1 polymer ?
#
loop_
_entity_poly.entity_id
_entity_poly.type
_entity_poly.pdbx_seq_one_letter_code
_entity_poly.pdbx_strand_id
1 'polypeptide(L)'
;MKEQLARAAGLTDGFFELMSEEVLLQDLASIHGQLEQFISCMEKEFEPLRQELDTYLSHGQINFELLPLIVTKGMKLVFVDEETDDMLAVQVEEVRIDYDNYNGDSIQVEPVNFVVSASHYSWQGEGYTRIYKTRSIMFFNGTMPISDVPWKVLSPEVEKELTERGRIYCQYSGVFHVYNNGPNGGKGRAIVDIEKLANGTATELMDPYDAMPPPPPRRYRNSGWGDYSGAPPPDVQMKFEVKKILSDEELCLLPPTVTGFMLKDKRWVSMRVTALSPVKFDERIWDHLVLDA
;
A
#
# COMPACT_ATOMS: atom_id res chain seq x y z
N MET A 1 -19.64 37.95 -1.08
CA MET A 1 -19.56 37.57 -2.51
C MET A 1 -18.27 38.10 -3.13
N LYS A 2 -18.07 39.43 -3.20
CA LYS A 2 -16.84 40.07 -3.67
C LYS A 2 -15.51 39.55 -3.07
N GLU A 3 -15.46 39.34 -1.75
CA GLU A 3 -14.26 38.80 -1.07
C GLU A 3 -13.96 37.33 -1.45
N GLN A 4 -14.99 36.52 -1.68
CA GLN A 4 -14.83 35.13 -2.15
C GLN A 4 -14.34 35.09 -3.60
N LEU A 5 -14.82 36.00 -4.46
CA LEU A 5 -14.37 36.15 -5.84
C LEU A 5 -12.91 36.62 -5.90
N ALA A 6 -12.52 37.59 -5.07
CA ALA A 6 -11.14 38.06 -5.00
C ALA A 6 -10.15 36.97 -4.54
N ARG A 7 -10.55 36.14 -3.56
CA ARG A 7 -9.77 34.97 -3.14
C ARG A 7 -9.67 33.91 -4.23
N ALA A 8 -10.76 33.64 -4.95
CA ALA A 8 -10.75 32.72 -6.09
C ALA A 8 -9.83 33.20 -7.24
N ALA A 9 -9.66 34.51 -7.39
CA ALA A 9 -8.75 35.14 -8.35
C ALA A 9 -7.28 35.24 -7.86
N GLY A 10 -6.97 34.78 -6.64
CA GLY A 10 -5.62 34.76 -6.08
C GLY A 10 -5.08 36.12 -5.62
N LEU A 11 -5.94 37.13 -5.40
CA LEU A 11 -5.52 38.46 -4.96
C LEU A 11 -5.36 38.53 -3.43
N THR A 12 -4.21 39.05 -2.95
CA THR A 12 -3.94 39.29 -1.52
C THR A 12 -4.60 40.57 -1.00
N ASP A 13 -4.76 40.66 0.33
CA ASP A 13 -5.74 41.53 0.99
C ASP A 13 -5.62 43.06 0.77
N GLY A 14 -4.56 43.55 0.11
CA GLY A 14 -4.36 44.98 -0.17
C GLY A 14 -4.88 45.49 -1.52
N PHE A 15 -5.16 44.61 -2.49
CA PHE A 15 -5.48 45.03 -3.87
C PHE A 15 -6.99 45.08 -4.20
N PHE A 16 -7.84 44.43 -3.40
CA PHE A 16 -9.25 44.19 -3.75
C PHE A 16 -10.21 45.33 -3.37
N GLU A 17 -9.83 46.22 -2.44
CA GLU A 17 -10.68 47.36 -2.04
C GLU A 17 -10.92 48.36 -3.18
N LEU A 18 -10.03 48.37 -4.19
CA LEU A 18 -10.06 49.30 -5.32
C LEU A 18 -10.74 48.74 -6.59
N MET A 19 -11.07 47.46 -6.62
CA MET A 19 -11.60 46.78 -7.82
C MET A 19 -13.13 46.67 -7.76
N SER A 20 -13.84 46.89 -8.86
CA SER A 20 -15.29 46.60 -8.92
C SER A 20 -15.54 45.09 -9.06
N GLU A 21 -16.72 44.63 -8.66
CA GLU A 21 -17.12 43.22 -8.79
C GLU A 21 -17.17 42.76 -10.25
N GLU A 22 -17.54 43.66 -11.16
CA GLU A 22 -17.54 43.45 -12.60
C GLU A 22 -16.12 43.18 -13.15
N VAL A 23 -15.12 43.92 -12.67
CA VAL A 23 -13.71 43.70 -13.06
C VAL A 23 -13.21 42.35 -12.55
N LEU A 24 -13.54 41.97 -11.30
CA LEU A 24 -13.17 40.67 -10.75
C LEU A 24 -13.78 39.49 -11.53
N LEU A 25 -15.04 39.62 -11.96
CA LEU A 25 -15.71 38.60 -12.78
C LEU A 25 -15.09 38.50 -14.17
N GLN A 26 -14.72 39.63 -14.76
CA GLN A 26 -14.06 39.66 -16.07
C GLN A 26 -12.66 39.03 -16.01
N ASP A 27 -11.90 39.29 -14.94
CA ASP A 27 -10.58 38.69 -14.72
C ASP A 27 -10.69 37.18 -14.50
N LEU A 28 -11.64 36.71 -13.68
CA LEU A 28 -11.88 35.28 -13.49
C LEU A 28 -12.30 34.57 -14.78
N ALA A 29 -13.15 35.18 -15.59
CA ALA A 29 -13.54 34.63 -16.89
C ALA A 29 -12.35 34.57 -17.85
N SER A 30 -11.47 35.58 -17.83
CA SER A 30 -10.22 35.59 -18.59
C SER A 30 -9.26 34.47 -18.15
N ILE A 31 -9.05 34.30 -16.84
CA ILE A 31 -8.22 33.23 -16.27
C ILE A 31 -8.78 31.87 -16.64
N HIS A 32 -10.10 31.67 -16.52
CA HIS A 32 -10.76 30.43 -16.93
C HIS A 32 -10.51 30.12 -18.41
N GLY A 33 -10.71 31.10 -19.30
CA GLY A 33 -10.45 30.93 -20.73
C GLY A 33 -8.97 30.64 -21.04
N GLN A 34 -8.04 31.24 -20.30
CA GLN A 34 -6.60 30.94 -20.43
C GLN A 34 -6.27 29.51 -19.96
N LEU A 35 -6.87 29.06 -18.85
CA LEU A 35 -6.72 27.69 -18.36
C LEU A 35 -7.30 26.67 -19.34
N GLU A 36 -8.47 26.94 -19.94
CA GLU A 36 -9.04 26.08 -20.98
C GLU A 36 -8.14 25.99 -22.21
N GLN A 37 -7.58 27.11 -22.67
CA GLN A 37 -6.60 27.11 -23.77
C GLN A 37 -5.34 26.32 -23.41
N PHE A 38 -4.83 26.48 -22.19
CA PHE A 38 -3.67 25.74 -21.70
C PHE A 38 -3.96 24.24 -21.64
N ILE A 39 -5.10 23.82 -21.09
CA ILE A 39 -5.51 22.40 -21.04
C ILE A 39 -5.62 21.84 -22.46
N SER A 40 -6.27 22.55 -23.38
CA SER A 40 -6.40 22.10 -24.78
C SER A 40 -5.05 21.98 -25.49
N CYS A 41 -4.11 22.91 -25.21
CA CYS A 41 -2.75 22.83 -25.73
C CYS A 41 -2.03 21.59 -25.19
N MET A 42 -2.11 21.35 -23.88
CA MET A 42 -1.53 20.18 -23.22
C MET A 42 -2.12 18.88 -23.78
N GLU A 43 -3.44 18.77 -23.89
CA GLU A 43 -4.09 17.58 -24.47
C GLU A 43 -3.57 17.28 -25.87
N LYS A 44 -3.42 18.30 -26.72
CA LYS A 44 -2.89 18.13 -28.07
C LYS A 44 -1.41 17.73 -28.09
N GLU A 45 -0.61 18.26 -27.18
CA GLU A 45 0.82 17.95 -27.06
C GLU A 45 1.06 16.52 -26.59
N PHE A 46 0.22 16.02 -25.66
CA PHE A 46 0.33 14.67 -25.11
C PHE A 46 -0.50 13.62 -25.87
N GLU A 47 -1.26 14.02 -26.89
CA GLU A 47 -2.05 13.11 -27.74
C GLU A 47 -1.20 12.00 -28.39
N PRO A 48 0.01 12.26 -28.95
CA PRO A 48 0.85 11.20 -29.50
C PRO A 48 1.26 10.17 -28.45
N LEU A 49 1.55 10.62 -27.23
CA LEU A 49 1.94 9.75 -26.12
C LEU A 49 0.78 8.86 -25.66
N ARG A 50 -0.46 9.38 -25.65
CA ARG A 50 -1.67 8.59 -25.38
C ARG A 50 -1.90 7.53 -26.46
N GLN A 51 -1.77 7.89 -27.72
CA GLN A 51 -1.92 6.96 -28.84
C GLN A 51 -0.85 5.85 -28.80
N GLU A 52 0.38 6.20 -28.43
CA GLU A 52 1.45 5.22 -28.22
C GLU A 52 1.11 4.28 -27.06
N LEU A 53 0.67 4.80 -25.92
CA LEU A 53 0.22 3.99 -24.79
C LEU A 53 -0.92 3.04 -25.18
N ASP A 54 -1.97 3.54 -25.82
CA ASP A 54 -3.10 2.73 -26.27
C ASP A 54 -2.67 1.62 -27.23
N THR A 55 -1.70 1.91 -28.11
CA THR A 55 -1.11 0.93 -29.02
C THR A 55 -0.42 -0.20 -28.25
N TYR A 56 0.44 0.12 -27.26
CA TYR A 56 1.09 -0.90 -26.45
C TYR A 56 0.10 -1.72 -25.62
N LEU A 57 -0.86 -1.05 -24.97
CA LEU A 57 -1.89 -1.69 -24.16
C LEU A 57 -2.75 -2.64 -25.01
N SER A 58 -3.08 -2.27 -26.26
CA SER A 58 -3.84 -3.14 -27.19
C SER A 58 -3.12 -4.44 -27.54
N HIS A 59 -1.77 -4.43 -27.50
CA HIS A 59 -0.93 -5.61 -27.68
C HIS A 59 -0.58 -6.32 -26.35
N GLY A 60 -1.11 -5.85 -25.21
CA GLY A 60 -0.79 -6.37 -23.88
C GLY A 60 0.65 -6.13 -23.45
N GLN A 61 1.29 -5.09 -23.98
CA GLN A 61 2.67 -4.72 -23.71
C GLN A 61 2.74 -3.32 -23.05
N ILE A 62 3.90 -2.98 -22.50
CA ILE A 62 4.20 -1.64 -21.99
C ILE A 62 5.70 -1.34 -22.07
N ASN A 63 6.05 -0.09 -22.35
CA ASN A 63 7.42 0.42 -22.26
C ASN A 63 7.68 1.06 -20.90
N PHE A 64 8.94 1.04 -20.47
CA PHE A 64 9.35 1.59 -19.18
C PHE A 64 8.94 3.08 -19.01
N GLU A 65 9.13 3.90 -20.05
CA GLU A 65 8.82 5.34 -20.03
C GLU A 65 7.32 5.64 -19.87
N LEU A 66 6.45 4.67 -20.19
CA LEU A 66 4.99 4.81 -20.11
C LEU A 66 4.41 4.30 -18.79
N LEU A 67 5.21 3.65 -17.94
CA LEU A 67 4.78 3.16 -16.62
C LEU A 67 4.15 4.26 -15.73
N PRO A 68 4.67 5.51 -15.69
CA PRO A 68 4.06 6.58 -14.89
C PRO A 68 2.65 6.97 -15.35
N LEU A 69 2.24 6.63 -16.59
CA LEU A 69 0.93 6.99 -17.12
C LEU A 69 -0.18 6.02 -16.69
N ILE A 70 0.17 4.78 -16.32
CA ILE A 70 -0.80 3.74 -15.94
C ILE A 70 -1.03 3.65 -14.43
N VAL A 71 -0.19 4.29 -13.62
CA VAL A 71 -0.31 4.33 -12.16
C VAL A 71 -0.19 5.77 -11.68
N THR A 72 -1.21 6.26 -10.98
CA THR A 72 -1.23 7.61 -10.41
C THR A 72 -1.55 7.56 -8.92
N LYS A 73 -1.17 8.64 -8.22
CA LYS A 73 -1.46 8.79 -6.79
C LYS A 73 -2.96 8.69 -6.51
N GLY A 74 -3.31 7.96 -5.46
CA GLY A 74 -4.67 7.72 -5.02
C GLY A 74 -5.34 6.49 -5.64
N MET A 75 -4.76 5.90 -6.69
CA MET A 75 -5.25 4.64 -7.25
C MET A 75 -5.15 3.50 -6.24
N LYS A 76 -6.13 2.58 -6.26
CA LYS A 76 -6.05 1.32 -5.52
C LYS A 76 -5.50 0.22 -6.41
N LEU A 77 -4.45 -0.44 -5.95
CA LEU A 77 -3.81 -1.57 -6.63
C LEU A 77 -3.93 -2.83 -5.78
N VAL A 78 -3.75 -3.98 -6.42
CA VAL A 78 -3.65 -5.28 -5.77
C VAL A 78 -2.21 -5.76 -5.90
N PHE A 79 -1.58 -5.95 -4.74
CA PHE A 79 -0.31 -6.66 -4.60
C PHE A 79 -0.58 -8.10 -4.19
N VAL A 80 0.37 -8.99 -4.46
CA VAL A 80 0.40 -10.31 -3.84
C VAL A 80 1.22 -10.21 -2.56
N ASP A 81 0.64 -10.68 -1.46
CA ASP A 81 1.33 -10.81 -0.19
C ASP A 81 2.31 -11.99 -0.25
N GLU A 82 3.58 -11.77 0.07
CA GLU A 82 4.62 -12.79 -0.13
C GLU A 82 4.56 -13.92 0.91
N GLU A 83 4.03 -13.65 2.10
CA GLU A 83 3.92 -14.64 3.16
C GLU A 83 2.78 -15.63 2.88
N THR A 84 1.70 -15.14 2.29
CA THR A 84 0.48 -15.91 2.09
C THR A 84 0.13 -16.24 0.66
N ASP A 85 0.74 -15.58 -0.32
CA ASP A 85 0.30 -15.59 -1.73
C ASP A 85 -1.15 -15.07 -1.91
N ASP A 86 -1.72 -14.40 -0.89
CA ASP A 86 -3.07 -13.83 -0.93
C ASP A 86 -3.04 -12.39 -1.46
N MET A 87 -4.18 -11.91 -1.98
CA MET A 87 -4.32 -10.55 -2.49
C MET A 87 -4.30 -9.49 -1.38
N LEU A 88 -3.58 -8.40 -1.58
CA LEU A 88 -3.53 -7.24 -0.70
C LEU A 88 -3.87 -5.98 -1.50
N ALA A 89 -4.97 -5.31 -1.16
CA ALA A 89 -5.20 -3.99 -1.74
C ALA A 89 -4.32 -2.94 -1.04
N VAL A 90 -3.78 -2.05 -1.85
CA VAL A 90 -2.94 -0.93 -1.42
C VAL A 90 -3.40 0.35 -2.12
N GLN A 91 -3.24 1.49 -1.48
CA GLN A 91 -3.49 2.80 -2.07
C GLN A 91 -2.16 3.45 -2.46
N VAL A 92 -2.03 3.88 -3.71
CA VAL A 92 -0.81 4.52 -4.22
C VAL A 92 -0.64 5.89 -3.56
N GLU A 93 0.50 6.11 -2.93
CA GLU A 93 0.84 7.37 -2.26
C GLU A 93 1.78 8.20 -3.13
N GLU A 94 2.69 7.53 -3.82
CA GLU A 94 3.71 8.14 -4.67
C GLU A 94 4.14 7.18 -5.78
N VAL A 95 4.46 7.77 -6.93
CA VAL A 95 5.08 7.11 -8.07
C VAL A 95 6.31 7.93 -8.44
N ARG A 96 7.47 7.29 -8.57
CA ARG A 96 8.73 7.98 -8.91
C ARG A 96 9.63 7.11 -9.79
N ILE A 97 10.50 7.76 -10.55
CA ILE A 97 11.60 7.10 -11.26
C ILE A 97 12.88 7.42 -10.49
N ASP A 98 13.56 6.37 -10.03
CA ASP A 98 14.90 6.47 -9.47
C ASP A 98 15.91 6.50 -10.61
N TYR A 99 16.89 7.39 -10.48
CA TYR A 99 18.00 7.52 -11.41
C TYR A 99 19.32 7.17 -10.72
N ASP A 100 20.26 6.65 -11.48
CA ASP A 100 21.58 6.36 -10.93
C ASP A 100 22.32 7.67 -10.68
N ASN A 101 22.78 7.85 -9.45
CA ASN A 101 23.65 8.96 -9.06
C ASN A 101 25.09 8.47 -8.77
N TYR A 102 25.45 7.25 -9.21
CA TYR A 102 26.78 6.74 -8.99
C TYR A 102 27.83 7.53 -9.77
N ASN A 103 28.65 8.22 -8.97
CA ASN A 103 29.85 8.98 -9.28
C ASN A 103 29.56 10.45 -9.62
N GLY A 104 30.08 11.34 -8.76
CA GLY A 104 30.00 12.80 -8.90
C GLY A 104 30.77 13.37 -10.09
N ASP A 105 30.80 12.65 -11.21
CA ASP A 105 31.47 12.99 -12.45
C ASP A 105 30.82 12.25 -13.65
N SER A 106 29.51 12.43 -13.90
CA SER A 106 28.93 12.05 -15.20
C SER A 106 27.64 12.79 -15.53
N ILE A 107 27.59 13.27 -16.78
CA ILE A 107 26.56 14.09 -17.42
C ILE A 107 25.33 13.24 -17.85
N GLN A 108 25.31 11.94 -17.59
CA GLN A 108 24.22 11.03 -17.98
C GLN A 108 23.57 10.42 -16.76
N VAL A 109 22.34 10.86 -16.50
CA VAL A 109 21.46 10.40 -15.44
C VAL A 109 20.51 9.38 -16.07
N GLU A 110 20.83 8.09 -15.95
CA GLU A 110 20.00 7.01 -16.52
C GLU A 110 18.98 6.51 -15.49
N PRO A 111 17.73 6.22 -15.89
CA PRO A 111 16.73 5.65 -15.00
C PRO A 111 17.14 4.23 -14.58
N VAL A 112 17.01 3.93 -13.30
CA VAL A 112 17.36 2.63 -12.72
C VAL A 112 16.10 1.86 -12.38
N ASN A 113 15.12 2.49 -11.72
CA ASN A 113 13.92 1.82 -11.26
C ASN A 113 12.69 2.73 -11.39
N PHE A 114 11.56 2.16 -11.78
CA PHE A 114 10.25 2.76 -11.59
C PHE A 114 9.69 2.23 -10.26
N VAL A 115 9.37 3.13 -9.33
CA VAL A 115 9.01 2.80 -7.95
C VAL A 115 7.59 3.28 -7.65
N VAL A 116 6.77 2.36 -7.15
CA VAL A 116 5.42 2.61 -6.65
C VAL A 116 5.42 2.41 -5.15
N SER A 117 5.27 3.52 -4.41
CA SER A 117 5.08 3.52 -2.96
C SER A 117 3.59 3.56 -2.67
N ALA A 118 3.08 2.50 -2.04
CA ALA A 118 1.68 2.38 -1.71
C ALA A 118 1.50 2.11 -0.21
N SER A 119 0.28 2.29 0.29
CA SER A 119 -0.04 2.10 1.69
C SER A 119 -1.27 1.22 1.91
N HIS A 120 -1.32 0.56 3.04
CA HIS A 120 -2.47 -0.21 3.50
C HIS A 120 -2.66 0.00 5.00
N TYR A 121 -3.75 -0.48 5.59
CA TYR A 121 -3.97 -0.38 7.04
C TYR A 121 -3.60 -1.68 7.74
N SER A 122 -3.10 -1.60 8.97
CA SER A 122 -2.94 -2.76 9.84
C SER A 122 -3.18 -2.37 11.29
N TRP A 123 -3.76 -3.27 12.07
CA TRP A 123 -3.97 -3.06 13.51
C TRP A 123 -2.64 -3.16 14.25
N GLN A 124 -2.30 -2.16 15.06
CA GLN A 124 -1.04 -2.12 15.83
C GLN A 124 -1.27 -2.18 17.35
N GLY A 125 -2.33 -2.84 17.80
CA GLY A 125 -2.66 -2.98 19.23
C GLY A 125 -3.59 -1.88 19.74
N GLU A 126 -3.30 -0.62 19.45
CA GLU A 126 -4.16 0.50 19.87
C GLU A 126 -5.12 0.97 18.77
N GLY A 127 -4.76 0.82 17.50
CA GLY A 127 -5.52 1.34 16.38
C GLY A 127 -4.97 0.86 15.05
N TYR A 128 -5.69 1.15 13.99
CA TYR A 128 -5.23 0.97 12.62
C TYR A 128 -4.24 2.07 12.28
N THR A 129 -3.06 1.67 11.84
CA THR A 129 -2.06 2.57 11.31
C THR A 129 -1.82 2.27 9.84
N ARG A 130 -1.34 3.29 9.13
CA ARG A 130 -0.95 3.16 7.74
C ARG A 130 0.44 2.52 7.66
N ILE A 131 0.54 1.43 6.92
CA ILE A 131 1.77 0.69 6.64
C ILE A 131 2.11 0.89 5.17
N TYR A 132 3.36 1.21 4.88
CA TYR A 132 3.83 1.47 3.51
C TYR A 132 4.48 0.22 2.94
N LYS A 133 4.22 -0.03 1.65
CA LYS A 133 4.80 -1.12 0.88
C LYS A 133 5.20 -0.58 -0.49
N THR A 134 6.41 -0.90 -0.90
CA THR A 134 7.00 -0.38 -2.14
C THR A 134 7.24 -1.52 -3.10
N ARG A 135 6.89 -1.32 -4.37
CA ARG A 135 7.26 -2.23 -5.46
C ARG A 135 8.01 -1.45 -6.52
N SER A 136 9.01 -2.08 -7.11
CA SER A 136 9.80 -1.46 -8.17
C SER A 136 9.91 -2.38 -9.39
N ILE A 137 10.02 -1.74 -10.54
CA ILE A 137 10.37 -2.37 -11.80
C ILE A 137 11.74 -1.82 -12.18
N MET A 138 12.74 -2.69 -12.32
CA MET A 138 14.05 -2.29 -12.86
C MET A 138 13.89 -1.78 -14.29
N PHE A 139 14.73 -0.83 -14.67
CA PHE A 139 14.81 -0.34 -16.04
C PHE A 139 14.99 -1.51 -17.01
N PHE A 140 14.22 -1.45 -18.10
CA PHE A 140 14.31 -2.39 -19.20
C PHE A 140 14.21 -1.62 -20.52
N ASN A 141 14.94 -2.12 -21.52
CA ASN A 141 14.88 -1.58 -22.86
C ASN A 141 13.87 -2.39 -23.70
N GLY A 142 13.03 -1.70 -24.46
CA GLY A 142 11.93 -2.30 -25.24
C GLY A 142 10.64 -2.45 -24.41
N THR A 143 9.86 -3.48 -24.75
CA THR A 143 8.54 -3.74 -24.15
C THR A 143 8.59 -4.89 -23.16
N MET A 144 7.72 -4.84 -22.15
CA MET A 144 7.38 -6.00 -21.31
C MET A 144 5.87 -6.30 -21.38
N PRO A 145 5.45 -7.56 -21.15
CA PRO A 145 4.04 -7.88 -20.98
C PRO A 145 3.45 -7.13 -19.79
N ILE A 146 2.27 -6.54 -19.96
CA ILE A 146 1.58 -5.84 -18.86
C ILE A 146 1.19 -6.80 -17.73
N SER A 147 1.04 -8.09 -18.04
CA SER A 147 0.81 -9.16 -17.04
C SER A 147 1.96 -9.35 -16.07
N ASP A 148 3.18 -8.94 -16.45
CA ASP A 148 4.40 -9.15 -15.68
C ASP A 148 4.67 -7.96 -14.73
N VAL A 149 3.83 -6.93 -14.78
CA VAL A 149 3.82 -5.84 -13.80
C VAL A 149 3.44 -6.42 -12.43
N PRO A 150 4.15 -6.07 -11.34
CA PRO A 150 3.99 -6.73 -10.03
C PRO A 150 2.72 -6.31 -9.28
N TRP A 151 1.81 -5.59 -9.94
CA TRP A 151 0.54 -5.14 -9.40
C TRP A 151 -0.57 -5.18 -10.45
N LYS A 152 -1.81 -5.23 -9.98
CA LYS A 152 -3.00 -5.13 -10.82
C LYS A 152 -3.88 -3.99 -10.34
N VAL A 153 -4.66 -3.39 -11.24
CA VAL A 153 -5.70 -2.44 -10.83
C VAL A 153 -6.75 -3.18 -10.01
N LEU A 154 -7.21 -2.58 -8.91
CA LEU A 154 -8.25 -3.16 -8.08
C LEU A 154 -9.58 -3.17 -8.85
N SER A 155 -10.06 -4.37 -9.22
CA SER A 155 -11.38 -4.57 -9.80
C SER A 155 -12.48 -4.53 -8.73
N PRO A 156 -13.73 -4.13 -9.05
CA PRO A 156 -14.84 -4.10 -8.09
C PRO A 156 -15.13 -5.46 -7.42
N GLU A 157 -14.96 -6.57 -8.14
CA GLU A 157 -15.18 -7.92 -7.61
C GLU A 157 -14.17 -8.24 -6.49
N VAL A 158 -12.89 -7.97 -6.75
CA VAL A 158 -11.82 -8.13 -5.77
C VAL A 158 -11.98 -7.14 -4.62
N GLU A 159 -12.36 -5.89 -4.87
CA GLU A 159 -12.61 -4.92 -3.80
C GLU A 159 -13.67 -5.41 -2.82
N LYS A 160 -14.75 -6.02 -3.33
CA LYS A 160 -15.81 -6.61 -2.50
C LYS A 160 -15.28 -7.78 -1.67
N GLU A 161 -14.54 -8.70 -2.29
CA GLU A 161 -13.92 -9.84 -1.58
C GLU A 161 -13.00 -9.38 -0.44
N LEU A 162 -12.12 -8.41 -0.73
CA LEU A 162 -11.19 -7.87 0.25
C LEU A 162 -11.90 -7.07 1.34
N THR A 163 -13.01 -6.40 1.02
CA THR A 163 -13.86 -5.72 2.01
C THR A 163 -14.51 -6.72 2.96
N GLU A 164 -15.04 -7.83 2.45
CA GLU A 164 -15.61 -8.91 3.29
C GLU A 164 -14.55 -9.51 4.21
N ARG A 165 -13.34 -9.76 3.69
CA ARG A 165 -12.19 -10.17 4.52
C ARG A 165 -11.82 -9.12 5.56
N GLY A 166 -11.81 -7.85 5.20
CA GLY A 166 -11.56 -6.73 6.10
C GLY A 166 -12.54 -6.68 7.26
N ARG A 167 -13.83 -6.97 7.02
CA ARG A 167 -14.83 -7.11 8.09
C ARG A 167 -14.47 -8.20 9.09
N ILE A 168 -13.95 -9.34 8.62
CA ILE A 168 -13.48 -10.43 9.50
C ILE A 168 -12.23 -9.98 10.26
N TYR A 169 -11.29 -9.30 9.60
CA TYR A 169 -10.08 -8.76 10.23
C TYR A 169 -10.43 -7.86 11.42
N CYS A 170 -11.40 -6.96 11.24
CA CYS A 170 -11.86 -6.07 12.31
C CYS A 170 -12.40 -6.81 13.54
N GLN A 171 -12.99 -8.01 13.37
CA GLN A 171 -13.46 -8.83 14.50
C GLN A 171 -12.32 -9.34 15.38
N TYR A 172 -11.11 -9.42 14.84
CA TYR A 172 -9.91 -9.89 15.53
C TYR A 172 -8.94 -8.74 15.86
N SER A 173 -9.38 -7.49 15.73
CA SER A 173 -8.57 -6.30 16.05
C SER A 173 -8.62 -6.02 17.55
N GLY A 174 -7.65 -6.57 18.29
CA GLY A 174 -7.59 -6.58 19.75
C GLY A 174 -6.91 -7.83 20.27
N VAL A 175 -7.25 -8.25 21.49
CA VAL A 175 -6.73 -9.48 22.09
C VAL A 175 -7.79 -10.58 22.07
N PHE A 176 -7.54 -11.65 21.31
CA PHE A 176 -8.52 -12.74 21.12
C PHE A 176 -7.88 -14.12 21.24
N HIS A 177 -8.53 -15.00 22.00
CA HIS A 177 -8.19 -16.42 22.02
C HIS A 177 -8.94 -17.15 20.90
N VAL A 178 -8.17 -17.68 19.95
CA VAL A 178 -8.69 -18.25 18.70
C VAL A 178 -8.10 -19.63 18.44
N TYR A 179 -8.75 -20.38 17.57
CA TYR A 179 -8.19 -21.58 16.97
C TYR A 179 -7.83 -21.29 15.51
N ASN A 180 -6.56 -21.46 15.17
CA ASN A 180 -6.06 -21.37 13.81
C ASN A 180 -6.20 -22.73 13.12
N ASN A 181 -6.99 -22.76 12.04
CA ASN A 181 -7.14 -23.94 11.17
C ASN A 181 -6.25 -23.88 9.92
N GLY A 182 -5.52 -22.78 9.74
CA GLY A 182 -4.77 -22.47 8.53
C GLY A 182 -3.45 -23.25 8.41
N PRO A 183 -2.89 -23.29 7.20
CA PRO A 183 -1.55 -23.83 6.98
C PRO A 183 -0.47 -22.90 7.58
N ASN A 184 -0.65 -21.59 7.47
CA ASN A 184 0.29 -20.58 8.01
C ASN A 184 0.24 -20.56 9.53
N GLY A 185 1.41 -20.57 10.17
CA GLY A 185 1.56 -20.54 11.63
C GLY A 185 1.24 -21.85 12.35
N GLY A 186 0.72 -22.87 11.65
CA GLY A 186 0.37 -24.18 12.21
C GLY A 186 -1.02 -24.25 12.83
N LYS A 187 -1.57 -25.46 12.94
CA LYS A 187 -2.91 -25.69 13.49
C LYS A 187 -2.90 -25.76 15.02
N GLY A 188 -3.77 -25.01 15.67
CA GLY A 188 -3.90 -25.05 17.13
C GLY A 188 -4.48 -23.78 17.74
N ARG A 189 -4.44 -23.72 19.08
CA ARG A 189 -4.86 -22.55 19.85
C ARG A 189 -3.82 -21.44 19.75
N ALA A 190 -4.29 -20.23 19.52
CA ALA A 190 -3.50 -19.01 19.41
C ALA A 190 -4.14 -17.86 20.17
N ILE A 191 -3.34 -16.86 20.50
CA ILE A 191 -3.78 -15.56 20.99
C ILE A 191 -3.41 -14.53 19.93
N VAL A 192 -4.39 -13.89 19.30
CA VAL A 192 -4.17 -12.68 18.49
C VAL A 192 -3.89 -11.55 19.45
N ASP A 193 -2.71 -10.92 19.35
CA ASP A 193 -2.27 -9.81 20.21
C ASP A 193 -1.07 -9.11 19.56
N ILE A 194 -1.30 -7.99 18.88
CA ILE A 194 -0.23 -7.23 18.21
C ILE A 194 0.44 -6.24 19.17
N GLU A 195 -0.21 -5.85 20.27
CA GLU A 195 0.32 -4.87 21.23
C GLU A 195 1.61 -5.37 21.89
N LYS A 196 1.72 -6.69 22.12
CA LYS A 196 2.94 -7.30 22.68
C LYS A 196 4.11 -7.47 21.71
N LEU A 197 3.94 -7.14 20.42
CA LEU A 197 5.03 -7.10 19.44
C LEU A 197 5.78 -5.76 19.42
N ALA A 198 5.38 -4.77 20.22
CA ALA A 198 5.87 -3.38 20.16
C ALA A 198 7.39 -3.15 20.33
N ASN A 199 8.21 -4.19 20.52
CA ASN A 199 9.67 -4.11 20.57
C ASN A 199 10.42 -4.94 19.50
N GLY A 200 9.72 -5.51 18.52
CA GLY A 200 10.36 -6.21 17.40
C GLY A 200 9.41 -6.37 16.24
N THR A 201 9.91 -6.30 15.01
CA THR A 201 9.12 -6.74 13.85
C THR A 201 8.78 -8.22 14.04
N ALA A 202 7.63 -8.68 13.55
CA ALA A 202 7.26 -10.10 13.63
C ALA A 202 8.39 -11.01 13.14
N THR A 203 9.17 -10.55 12.15
CA THR A 203 10.42 -11.14 11.66
C THR A 203 11.49 -11.38 12.73
N GLU A 204 11.71 -10.46 13.67
CA GLU A 204 12.74 -10.58 14.72
C GLU A 204 12.35 -11.54 15.86
N LEU A 205 11.04 -11.80 16.02
CA LEU A 205 10.50 -12.69 17.05
C LEU A 205 10.07 -14.06 16.49
N MET A 206 10.11 -14.26 15.18
CA MET A 206 9.76 -15.52 14.51
C MET A 206 10.86 -16.58 14.61
N ASP A 207 12.13 -16.20 14.84
CA ASP A 207 13.22 -17.18 14.98
C ASP A 207 14.32 -16.74 15.99
N PRO A 208 14.46 -17.37 17.17
CA PRO A 208 15.61 -17.17 18.04
C PRO A 208 16.94 -17.72 17.48
N TYR A 209 16.96 -18.34 16.29
CA TYR A 209 18.15 -18.91 15.63
C TYR A 209 18.70 -18.09 14.45
N ASP A 210 18.15 -16.93 14.11
CA ASP A 210 18.56 -16.13 12.93
C ASP A 210 19.91 -15.37 13.07
N ALA A 211 20.77 -15.80 13.99
CA ALA A 211 22.20 -15.46 13.94
C ALA A 211 22.84 -16.21 12.75
N MET A 212 22.64 -15.71 11.53
CA MET A 212 23.16 -16.32 10.31
C MET A 212 24.69 -16.49 10.39
N PRO A 213 25.26 -17.66 10.02
CA PRO A 213 26.66 -17.74 9.62
C PRO A 213 26.90 -16.91 8.35
N PRO A 214 28.12 -16.40 8.11
CA PRO A 214 28.42 -15.53 6.97
C PRO A 214 28.01 -16.20 5.64
N PRO A 215 27.44 -15.45 4.69
CA PRO A 215 26.92 -16.04 3.46
C PRO A 215 28.06 -16.65 2.63
N PRO A 216 27.89 -17.87 2.09
CA PRO A 216 28.84 -18.41 1.14
C PRO A 216 28.86 -17.56 -0.15
N PRO A 217 29.97 -17.55 -0.90
CA PRO A 217 30.12 -16.73 -2.10
C PRO A 217 29.00 -17.03 -3.12
N ARG A 218 28.24 -15.98 -3.47
CA ARG A 218 27.06 -16.03 -4.32
C ARG A 218 27.37 -16.57 -5.71
N ARG A 219 26.67 -17.64 -6.12
CA ARG A 219 26.41 -17.92 -7.54
C ARG A 219 25.17 -17.13 -7.96
N TYR A 220 25.33 -16.27 -8.96
CA TYR A 220 24.26 -15.43 -9.52
C TYR A 220 23.04 -16.27 -9.91
N ARG A 221 21.89 -16.01 -9.27
CA ARG A 221 20.56 -16.44 -9.71
C ARG A 221 19.69 -15.18 -9.80
N ASN A 222 19.13 -14.93 -10.98
CA ASN A 222 18.24 -13.81 -11.29
C ASN A 222 16.91 -13.91 -10.52
N SER A 223 16.87 -13.44 -9.28
CA SER A 223 15.63 -13.23 -8.51
C SER A 223 15.80 -12.04 -7.56
N GLY A 224 16.22 -10.90 -8.12
CA GLY A 224 16.50 -9.67 -7.38
C GLY A 224 15.33 -8.70 -7.37
N TRP A 225 14.14 -9.13 -6.97
CA TRP A 225 13.08 -8.19 -6.56
C TRP A 225 13.40 -7.82 -5.11
N GLY A 226 14.14 -6.73 -4.92
CA GLY A 226 14.54 -6.26 -3.59
C GLY A 226 13.36 -5.59 -2.91
N ASP A 227 12.73 -6.29 -1.97
CA ASP A 227 11.80 -5.71 -1.00
C ASP A 227 12.63 -4.89 -0.01
N TYR A 228 12.83 -3.61 -0.34
CA TYR A 228 13.14 -2.66 0.72
C TYR A 228 11.80 -2.40 1.42
N SER A 229 11.64 -2.95 2.63
CA SER A 229 10.83 -2.33 3.68
C SER A 229 11.47 -0.98 4.01
N GLY A 230 11.41 -0.05 3.05
CA GLY A 230 12.10 1.22 3.08
C GLY A 230 11.37 2.17 4.01
N ALA A 231 12.13 3.06 4.64
CA ALA A 231 11.60 4.28 5.21
C ALA A 231 10.59 4.92 4.23
N PRO A 232 9.53 5.59 4.74
CA PRO A 232 8.60 6.32 3.88
C PRO A 232 9.37 7.25 2.93
N PRO A 233 8.77 7.62 1.78
CA PRO A 233 9.36 8.60 0.90
C PRO A 233 9.72 9.89 1.67
N PRO A 234 10.87 10.53 1.38
CA PRO A 234 11.35 11.70 2.10
C PRO A 234 10.36 12.87 2.11
N ASP A 235 9.45 12.93 1.13
CA ASP A 235 8.50 14.03 0.94
C ASP A 235 7.12 13.76 1.56
N VAL A 236 6.86 12.55 2.07
CA VAL A 236 5.63 12.24 2.80
C VAL A 236 5.86 12.54 4.28
N GLN A 237 5.44 13.73 4.71
CA GLN A 237 5.39 14.07 6.13
C GLN A 237 4.47 13.07 6.83
N MET A 238 5.07 12.09 7.54
CA MET A 238 4.37 11.04 8.27
C MET A 238 3.46 11.66 9.33
N LYS A 239 2.19 11.88 8.98
CA LYS A 239 1.15 11.94 9.98
C LYS A 239 0.85 10.51 10.36
N PHE A 240 1.40 10.07 11.49
CA PHE A 240 1.00 8.84 12.16
C PHE A 240 -0.44 9.01 12.64
N GLU A 241 -1.39 8.85 11.71
CA GLU A 241 -2.81 8.86 12.04
C GLU A 241 -3.19 7.47 12.53
N VAL A 242 -3.47 7.37 13.83
CA VAL A 242 -4.01 6.16 14.44
C VAL A 242 -5.53 6.25 14.35
N LYS A 243 -6.13 5.42 13.51
CA LYS A 243 -7.58 5.31 13.37
C LYS A 243 -8.11 4.21 14.29
N LYS A 244 -9.16 4.50 15.07
CA LYS A 244 -9.85 3.47 15.87
C LYS A 244 -10.86 2.68 15.03
N ILE A 245 -11.44 3.31 14.02
CA ILE A 245 -12.47 2.77 13.15
C ILE A 245 -12.10 3.14 11.72
N LEU A 246 -12.23 2.19 10.80
CA LEU A 246 -12.05 2.39 9.36
C LEU A 246 -13.41 2.58 8.69
N SER A 247 -13.44 3.35 7.61
CA SER A 247 -14.63 3.41 6.74
C SER A 247 -14.77 2.13 5.91
N ASP A 248 -15.96 1.87 5.38
CA ASP A 248 -16.21 0.70 4.52
C ASP A 248 -15.28 0.67 3.28
N GLU A 249 -14.92 1.83 2.75
CA GLU A 249 -13.99 1.96 1.61
C GLU A 249 -12.54 1.59 1.97
N GLU A 250 -12.18 1.70 3.24
CA GLU A 250 -10.84 1.39 3.78
C GLU A 250 -10.69 -0.06 4.20
N LEU A 251 -11.78 -0.79 4.41
CA LEU A 251 -11.75 -2.20 4.83
C LEU A 251 -11.03 -3.10 3.81
N CYS A 252 -11.13 -2.79 2.51
CA CYS A 252 -10.42 -3.52 1.47
C CYS A 252 -8.89 -3.44 1.61
N LEU A 253 -8.37 -2.40 2.29
CA LEU A 253 -6.94 -2.15 2.52
C LEU A 253 -6.40 -2.89 3.76
N LEU A 254 -7.16 -3.82 4.34
CA LEU A 254 -6.68 -4.65 5.45
C LEU A 254 -5.98 -5.92 4.95
N PRO A 255 -4.88 -6.34 5.59
CA PRO A 255 -4.09 -7.47 5.14
C PRO A 255 -4.81 -8.81 5.31
N PRO A 256 -4.35 -9.85 4.61
CA PRO A 256 -4.92 -11.19 4.73
C PRO A 256 -4.63 -11.85 6.08
N THR A 257 -3.66 -11.35 6.83
CA THR A 257 -3.14 -11.97 8.05
C THR A 257 -3.21 -11.06 9.26
N VAL A 258 -3.39 -11.69 10.43
CA VAL A 258 -3.16 -11.08 11.74
C VAL A 258 -2.01 -11.81 12.45
N THR A 259 -1.25 -11.08 13.25
CA THR A 259 -0.17 -11.68 14.04
C THR A 259 -0.68 -12.15 15.40
N GLY A 260 -0.20 -13.30 15.85
CA GLY A 260 -0.54 -13.83 17.16
C GLY A 260 0.45 -14.87 17.65
N PHE A 261 0.28 -15.26 18.91
CA PHE A 261 1.14 -16.24 19.58
C PHE A 261 0.50 -17.63 19.56
N MET A 262 1.15 -18.59 18.93
CA MET A 262 0.73 -19.98 18.88
C MET A 262 1.10 -20.69 20.18
N LEU A 263 0.11 -21.17 20.94
CA LEU A 263 0.34 -21.79 22.24
C LEU A 263 1.06 -23.14 22.16
N LYS A 264 0.78 -23.90 21.10
CA LYS A 264 1.39 -25.22 20.88
C LYS A 264 2.89 -25.11 20.62
N ASP A 265 3.27 -24.19 19.74
CA ASP A 265 4.64 -24.05 19.24
C ASP A 265 5.42 -22.97 20.00
N LYS A 266 4.76 -22.21 20.88
CA LYS A 266 5.31 -21.14 21.71
C LYS A 266 6.07 -20.07 20.93
N ARG A 267 5.53 -19.67 19.77
CA ARG A 267 6.12 -18.66 18.89
C ARG A 267 5.08 -17.71 18.32
N TRP A 268 5.53 -16.54 17.91
CA TRP A 268 4.75 -15.59 17.13
C TRP A 268 4.64 -16.06 15.68
N VAL A 269 3.47 -15.94 15.09
CA VAL A 269 3.20 -16.32 13.70
C VAL A 269 2.18 -15.35 13.09
N SER A 270 2.19 -15.21 11.77
CA SER A 270 1.07 -14.63 11.03
C SER A 270 0.06 -15.72 10.71
N MET A 271 -1.22 -15.42 10.91
CA MET A 271 -2.34 -16.33 10.66
C MET A 271 -3.29 -15.70 9.68
N ARG A 272 -3.73 -16.48 8.68
CA ARG A 272 -4.78 -16.02 7.76
C ARG A 272 -6.06 -15.76 8.54
N VAL A 273 -6.62 -14.56 8.37
CA VAL A 273 -7.83 -14.10 9.05
C VAL A 273 -9.00 -15.05 8.80
N THR A 274 -9.12 -15.54 7.57
CA THR A 274 -10.19 -16.46 7.13
C THR A 274 -10.06 -17.88 7.71
N ALA A 275 -8.91 -18.21 8.31
CA ALA A 275 -8.67 -19.51 8.91
C ALA A 275 -8.89 -19.52 10.44
N LEU A 276 -9.20 -18.37 11.02
CA LEU A 276 -9.46 -18.22 12.45
C LEU A 276 -10.89 -18.64 12.80
N SER A 277 -11.05 -19.21 13.99
CA SER A 277 -12.34 -19.56 14.54
C SER A 277 -12.34 -19.43 16.06
N PRO A 278 -13.50 -19.22 16.70
CA PRO A 278 -13.60 -19.25 18.16
C PRO A 278 -13.14 -20.60 18.72
N VAL A 279 -12.43 -20.57 19.85
CA VAL A 279 -12.04 -21.81 20.54
C VAL A 279 -13.29 -22.49 21.09
N LYS A 280 -13.52 -23.73 20.66
CA LYS A 280 -14.54 -24.60 21.24
C LYS A 280 -13.95 -25.29 22.46
N PHE A 281 -14.38 -24.89 23.64
CA PHE A 281 -14.03 -25.56 24.88
C PHE A 281 -14.89 -26.81 25.05
N ASP A 282 -14.29 -27.87 25.60
CA ASP A 282 -15.04 -29.05 26.00
C ASP A 282 -15.84 -28.74 27.26
N GLU A 283 -17.16 -28.72 27.16
CA GLU A 283 -18.06 -28.46 28.28
C GLU A 283 -17.99 -29.56 29.35
N ARG A 284 -17.51 -30.76 28.99
CA ARG A 284 -17.38 -31.92 29.90
C ARG A 284 -16.01 -32.03 30.54
N ILE A 285 -15.15 -31.02 30.40
CA ILE A 285 -13.79 -31.09 30.95
C ILE A 285 -13.77 -31.28 32.48
N TRP A 286 -14.81 -30.78 33.15
CA TRP A 286 -14.99 -30.93 34.59
C TRP A 286 -15.41 -32.35 35.00
N ASP A 287 -16.04 -33.12 34.10
CA ASP A 287 -16.41 -34.53 34.35
C ASP A 287 -15.16 -35.43 34.45
N HIS A 288 -14.02 -34.93 33.97
CA HIS A 288 -12.73 -35.61 34.02
C HIS A 288 -11.78 -35.03 35.08
N LEU A 289 -12.19 -33.99 35.80
CA LEU A 289 -11.37 -33.37 36.83
C LEU A 289 -11.54 -34.12 38.16
N VAL A 290 -10.64 -35.07 38.44
CA VAL A 290 -10.51 -35.67 39.77
C VAL A 290 -9.64 -34.74 40.63
N LEU A 291 -10.27 -34.04 41.58
CA LEU A 291 -9.56 -33.32 42.63
C LEU A 291 -9.38 -34.27 43.82
N ASP A 292 -8.14 -34.49 44.24
CA ASP A 292 -7.86 -35.17 45.51
C ASP A 292 -8.40 -34.29 46.66
N ALA A 293 -9.18 -34.90 47.55
CA ALA A 293 -9.85 -34.25 48.68
C ALA A 293 -8.88 -33.84 49.80
#